data_AF-A0A9E1E2E3-F1
#
_entry.id   AF-A0A9E1E2E3-F1
#
_cell.length_a   1.000
_cell.length_b   1.000
_cell.length_c   1.000
_cell.angle_alpha   90.00
_cell.angle_beta   90.00
_cell.angle_gamma   90.00
#
_symmetry.space_group_name_H-M   'P 1'
#
loop_
_entity.id
_entity.type
_entity.pdbx_description
1 polymer ?
#
loop_
_entity_poly.entity_id
_entity_poly.type
_entity_poly.pdbx_seq_one_letter_code
_entity_poly.pdbx_strand_id
1 'polypeptide(L)'
;MKLYNEMEKAFLEIEKRFDTHSLEKFLDCPYQNLSEYYDELGLWIRNHLLISDCPLLEYFTDGNVLEKNDMSIFMIQSFYIYIHQKYKLYNL
;
A
#
# COMPACT_ATOMS: atom_id res chain seq x y z
N MET A 1 -2.27 0.44 -16.39
CA MET A 1 -1.68 -0.92 -16.49
C MET A 1 -0.28 -0.99 -15.88
N LYS A 2 0.72 -0.21 -16.31
CA LYS A 2 2.09 -0.33 -15.78
C LYS A 2 2.25 0.03 -14.29
N LEU A 3 1.73 1.18 -13.86
CA LEU A 3 1.74 1.59 -12.45
C LEU A 3 1.04 0.55 -11.56
N TYR A 4 -0.17 0.13 -11.96
CA TYR A 4 -0.93 -0.89 -11.22
C TYR A 4 -0.15 -2.20 -11.04
N ASN A 5 0.52 -2.70 -12.07
CA ASN A 5 1.32 -3.92 -11.96
C ASN A 5 2.47 -3.78 -10.95
N GLU A 6 3.11 -2.61 -10.88
CA GLU A 6 4.15 -2.36 -9.87
C GLU A 6 3.55 -2.18 -8.47
N MET A 7 2.37 -1.56 -8.37
CA MET A 7 1.63 -1.47 -7.11
C MET A 7 1.23 -2.86 -6.59
N GLU A 8 0.76 -3.77 -7.44
CA GLU A 8 0.43 -5.14 -7.02
C GLU A 8 1.65 -5.87 -6.45
N LYS A 9 2.81 -5.76 -7.08
CA LYS A 9 4.06 -6.31 -6.52
C LYS A 9 4.37 -5.71 -5.15
N ALA A 10 4.24 -4.39 -5.02
CA ALA A 10 4.43 -3.70 -3.76
C ALA A 10 3.40 -4.11 -2.70
N PHE A 11 2.15 -4.38 -3.07
CA PHE A 11 1.11 -4.89 -2.17
C PHE A 11 1.47 -6.26 -1.60
N LEU A 12 2.07 -7.14 -2.39
CA LEU A 12 2.56 -8.42 -1.90
C LEU A 12 3.67 -8.24 -0.85
N GLU A 13 4.56 -7.26 -1.04
CA GLU A 13 5.59 -6.94 -0.04
C GLU A 13 5.02 -6.28 1.22
N ILE A 14 4.00 -5.44 1.08
CA ILE A 14 3.28 -4.85 2.21
C ILE A 14 2.57 -5.94 3.01
N GLU A 15 1.85 -6.85 2.36
CA GLU A 15 1.12 -7.95 3.01
C GLU A 15 2.04 -8.84 3.86
N LYS A 16 3.25 -9.16 3.36
CA LYS A 16 4.25 -9.95 4.11
C LYS A 16 4.68 -9.32 5.43
N ARG A 17 4.42 -8.02 5.65
CA ARG A 17 4.73 -7.35 6.91
C ARG A 17 3.72 -7.62 8.00
N PHE A 18 2.51 -8.01 7.63
CA PHE A 18 1.48 -8.30 8.60
C PHE A 18 1.65 -9.74 9.09
N ASP A 19 1.67 -9.91 10.40
CA ASP A 19 1.27 -11.19 10.99
C ASP A 19 -0.25 -11.35 10.91
N THR A 20 -0.75 -12.55 11.20
CA THR A 20 -2.19 -12.83 11.11
C THR A 20 -3.04 -11.86 11.92
N HIS A 21 -2.62 -11.53 13.15
CA HIS A 21 -3.40 -10.69 14.06
C HIS A 21 -3.45 -9.22 13.61
N SER A 22 -2.32 -8.70 13.16
CA SER A 22 -2.23 -7.33 12.61
C SER A 22 -2.97 -7.21 11.28
N LEU A 23 -2.97 -8.28 10.46
CA LEU A 23 -3.74 -8.31 9.22
C LEU A 23 -5.25 -8.28 9.48
N GLU A 24 -5.72 -9.08 10.44
CA GLU A 24 -7.14 -9.08 10.87
C GLU A 24 -7.56 -7.69 11.35
N LYS A 25 -6.75 -7.05 12.21
CA LYS A 25 -6.99 -5.67 12.64
C LYS A 25 -7.03 -4.66 11.49
N PHE A 26 -6.18 -4.85 10.48
CA PHE A 26 -6.18 -3.98 9.30
C PHE A 26 -7.43 -4.18 8.44
N LEU A 27 -7.90 -5.43 8.30
CA LEU A 27 -9.14 -5.76 7.58
C LEU A 27 -10.40 -5.28 8.32
N ASP A 28 -10.37 -5.23 9.64
CA ASP A 28 -11.48 -4.69 10.44
C ASP A 28 -11.44 -3.15 10.57
N CYS A 29 -10.34 -2.51 10.14
CA CYS A 29 -10.18 -1.06 10.18
C CYS A 29 -11.14 -0.38 9.17
N PRO A 30 -11.97 0.59 9.60
CA PRO A 30 -12.74 1.40 8.66
C PRO A 30 -11.81 2.24 7.77
N TYR A 31 -12.18 2.41 6.50
CA TYR A 31 -11.39 3.20 5.54
C TYR A 31 -11.05 4.62 6.06
N GLN A 32 -11.97 5.25 6.81
CA GLN A 32 -11.77 6.59 7.38
C GLN A 32 -10.64 6.64 8.42
N ASN A 33 -10.29 5.50 9.01
CA ASN A 33 -9.29 5.40 10.07
C ASN A 33 -7.91 4.96 9.55
N LEU A 34 -7.73 4.86 8.22
CA LEU A 34 -6.44 4.49 7.63
C LEU A 34 -5.28 5.41 8.02
N SER A 35 -5.57 6.63 8.50
CA SER A 35 -4.57 7.55 9.04
C SER A 35 -3.73 6.96 10.18
N GLU A 36 -4.28 5.99 10.92
CA GLU A 36 -3.56 5.28 11.99
C GLU A 36 -2.32 4.52 11.46
N TYR A 37 -2.29 4.20 10.16
CA TYR A 37 -1.20 3.46 9.53
C TYR A 37 -0.21 4.35 8.77
N TYR A 38 -0.47 5.65 8.63
CA TYR A 38 0.37 6.55 7.80
C TYR A 38 1.76 6.79 8.40
N ASP A 39 1.88 6.71 9.72
CA ASP A 39 3.16 6.88 10.40
C ASP A 39 4.03 5.64 10.23
N GLU A 40 3.63 4.48 10.76
CA GLU A 40 4.48 3.29 10.71
C GLU A 40 4.55 2.66 9.31
N LEU A 41 3.41 2.27 8.74
CA LEU A 41 3.37 1.62 7.43
C LEU A 41 3.74 2.62 6.32
N GLY A 42 3.28 3.86 6.43
CA GLY A 42 3.62 4.90 5.45
C GLY A 42 5.12 5.21 5.45
N LEU A 43 5.76 5.36 6.61
CA LEU A 43 7.21 5.52 6.69
C LEU A 43 7.95 4.32 6.09
N TRP A 44 7.48 3.10 6.36
CA TRP A 44 8.09 1.92 5.78
C TRP A 44 8.01 1.91 4.25
N ILE A 45 6.83 2.20 3.67
CA ILE A 45 6.62 2.28 2.22
C ILE A 45 7.58 3.31 1.60
N ARG A 46 7.69 4.51 2.20
CA ARG A 46 8.59 5.57 1.71
C ARG A 46 10.04 5.13 1.66
N ASN A 47 10.47 4.37 2.67
CA ASN A 47 11.87 4.02 2.84
C ASN A 47 12.29 2.72 2.12
N HIS A 48 11.34 1.84 1.78
CA HIS A 48 11.64 0.51 1.23
C HIS A 48 11.04 0.24 -0.14
N LEU A 49 9.90 0.86 -0.47
CA LEU A 49 9.20 0.63 -1.74
C LEU A 49 9.32 1.82 -2.70
N LEU A 50 9.43 3.04 -2.18
CA LEU A 50 9.62 4.27 -2.95
C LEU A 50 11.09 4.72 -2.92
N ILE A 51 12.01 3.78 -3.16
CA ILE A 51 13.46 4.05 -3.24
C ILE A 51 13.84 4.59 -4.62
N SER A 52 15.02 5.22 -4.73
CA SER A 52 15.53 5.70 -6.01
C SER A 52 15.64 4.56 -7.02
N ASP A 53 15.42 4.89 -8.30
CA ASP A 53 15.52 3.97 -9.45
C ASP A 53 14.56 2.77 -9.41
N CYS A 54 13.49 2.84 -8.60
CA CYS A 54 12.43 1.84 -8.64
C CYS A 54 11.32 2.24 -9.63
N PRO A 55 10.81 1.30 -10.44
CA PRO A 55 9.74 1.59 -11.40
C PRO A 55 8.48 2.18 -10.77
N LEU A 56 8.17 1.79 -9.52
CA LEU A 56 7.01 2.31 -8.80
C LEU A 56 7.12 3.83 -8.56
N LEU A 57 8.30 4.30 -8.11
CA LEU A 57 8.56 5.71 -7.89
C LEU A 57 8.51 6.49 -9.22
N GLU A 58 9.16 5.95 -10.26
CA GLU A 58 9.15 6.55 -11.60
C GLU A 58 7.72 6.75 -12.13
N TYR A 59 6.87 5.72 -12.03
CA TYR A 59 5.49 5.82 -12.49
C TYR A 59 4.63 6.79 -11.69
N PHE A 60 4.89 6.96 -10.39
CA PHE A 60 4.23 8.03 -9.62
C PHE A 60 4.67 9.42 -10.09
N THR A 61 5.98 9.61 -10.32
CA THR A 61 6.52 10.89 -10.77
C THR A 61 6.07 11.25 -12.18
N ASP A 62 5.96 10.26 -13.09
CA ASP A 62 5.38 10.44 -14.43
C ASP A 62 3.91 10.88 -14.35
N GLY A 63 3.20 10.44 -13.31
CA GLY A 63 1.84 10.87 -12.97
C GLY A 63 1.76 12.20 -12.21
N ASN A 64 2.87 12.92 -12.06
CA ASN A 64 2.98 14.20 -11.33
C ASN A 64 2.65 14.12 -9.83
N VAL A 65 2.77 12.94 -9.22
CA VAL A 65 2.80 12.79 -7.75
C VAL A 65 4.26 12.84 -7.35
N LEU A 66 4.70 13.92 -6.69
CA LEU A 66 6.12 14.18 -6.42
C LEU A 66 6.51 13.89 -4.97
N GLU A 67 5.57 14.07 -4.04
CA GLU A 67 5.81 13.87 -2.62
C GLU A 67 5.66 12.40 -2.23
N LYS A 68 6.72 11.81 -1.68
CA LYS A 68 6.68 10.40 -1.21
C LYS A 68 5.64 10.17 -0.12
N ASN A 69 5.31 11.20 0.66
CA ASN A 69 4.22 11.14 1.63
C ASN A 69 2.88 10.86 0.94
N ASP A 70 2.55 11.63 -0.10
CA ASP A 70 1.31 11.48 -0.87
C ASP A 70 1.27 10.11 -1.57
N MET A 71 2.38 9.70 -2.18
CA MET A 71 2.51 8.36 -2.77
C MET A 71 2.25 7.27 -1.73
N SER A 72 2.84 7.39 -0.53
CA SER A 72 2.68 6.38 0.52
C SER A 72 1.25 6.29 1.06
N ILE A 73 0.58 7.43 1.21
CA ILE A 73 -0.84 7.48 1.60
C ILE A 73 -1.70 6.80 0.53
N PHE A 74 -1.46 7.14 -0.75
CA PHE A 74 -2.14 6.53 -1.87
C PHE A 74 -1.90 5.01 -1.94
N MET A 75 -0.68 4.56 -1.67
CA MET A 75 -0.34 3.13 -1.59
C MET A 75 -1.10 2.42 -0.47
N ILE A 76 -1.21 3.01 0.72
CA ILE A 76 -1.97 2.42 1.84
C ILE A 76 -3.46 2.32 1.50
N GLN A 77 -4.04 3.38 0.96
CA GLN A 77 -5.45 3.40 0.54
C GLN A 77 -5.74 2.38 -0.56
N SER A 78 -4.83 2.25 -1.52
CA SER A 78 -4.96 1.27 -2.59
C SER A 78 -4.74 -0.16 -2.10
N PHE A 79 -3.79 -0.37 -1.19
CA PHE A 79 -3.55 -1.65 -0.54
C PHE A 79 -4.78 -2.09 0.27
N TYR A 80 -5.44 -1.17 0.97
CA TYR A 80 -6.69 -1.45 1.66
C TYR A 80 -7.75 -2.05 0.71
N ILE A 81 -7.97 -1.43 -0.44
CA ILE A 81 -8.92 -1.93 -1.43
C ILE A 81 -8.49 -3.30 -1.94
N TYR A 82 -7.21 -3.46 -2.31
CA TYR A 82 -6.64 -4.71 -2.80
C TYR A 82 -6.81 -5.87 -1.80
N ILE A 83 -6.40 -5.66 -0.55
CA ILE A 83 -6.41 -6.72 0.46
C ILE A 83 -7.85 -7.10 0.83
N HIS A 84 -8.77 -6.12 0.89
CA HIS A 84 -10.18 -6.42 1.11
C HIS A 84 -10.78 -7.18 -0.06
N GLN A 85 -10.46 -6.85 -1.31
CA GLN A 85 -10.92 -7.63 -2.46
C GLN A 85 -10.36 -9.04 -2.42
N LYS A 86 -9.06 -9.19 -2.15
CA LYS A 86 -8.39 -10.50 -1.99
C LYS A 86 -9.14 -11.35 -0.97
N TYR A 87 -9.30 -10.87 0.27
CA TYR A 87 -9.90 -11.67 1.35
C TYR A 87 -11.44 -11.74 1.31
N LYS A 88 -12.14 -10.78 0.69
CA LYS A 88 -13.59 -10.93 0.40
C LYS A 88 -13.85 -12.01 -0.64
N LEU A 89 -12.97 -12.20 -1.61
CA LEU A 89 -13.08 -13.27 -2.62
C LEU A 89 -12.77 -14.67 -2.04
N TYR A 90 -12.02 -14.74 -0.94
CA TYR A 90 -11.70 -16.01 -0.25
C TYR A 90 -12.63 -16.34 0.92
N ASN A 91 -13.62 -15.49 1.24
CA ASN A 91 -14.75 -15.82 2.11
C ASN A 91 -15.88 -16.53 1.31
N LEU A 92 -15.52 -17.64 0.67
CA LEU A 92 -16.43 -18.73 0.27
C LEU A 92 -16.29 -19.88 1.28
#